data_AF-A0A4U1D0N7-F1
#
_entry.id   AF-A0A4U1D0N7-F1
#
_cell.length_a   1.000
_cell.length_b   1.000
_cell.length_c   1.000
_cell.angle_alpha   90.00
_cell.angle_beta   90.00
_cell.angle_gamma   90.00
#
_symmetry.space_group_name_H-M   'P 1'
#
loop_
_entity.id
_entity.type
_entity.pdbx_description
1 polymer ?
#
loop_
_entity_poly.entity_id
_entity_poly.type
_entity_poly.pdbx_seq_one_letter_code
_entity_poly.pdbx_strand_id
1 'polypeptide(L)'
;MDKDPEIKKVTNSMEKLILGEKGVGLMDALGLTPGRIQKYLDESRDEEFEQLLDEHKEFIFWESRKRSAKDLESYMKEHTFKSIDGMTNKLEEFLKKSEIEVIQELVNEHLK
;
A
#
# COMPACT_ATOMS: atom_id res chain seq x y z
N MET A 1 10.54 32.87 -14.60
CA MET A 1 12.00 32.63 -14.55
C MET A 1 12.43 31.74 -15.73
N ASP A 2 12.00 32.05 -16.97
CA ASP A 2 12.01 31.04 -18.05
C ASP A 2 12.19 31.63 -19.47
N LYS A 3 12.94 32.74 -19.59
CA LYS A 3 13.06 33.50 -20.85
C LYS A 3 14.48 33.86 -21.26
N ASP A 4 15.51 33.34 -20.58
CA ASP A 4 16.90 33.55 -20.98
C ASP A 4 17.38 32.41 -21.91
N PRO A 5 17.76 32.71 -23.16
CA PRO A 5 18.23 31.72 -24.13
C PRO A 5 19.49 30.96 -23.67
N GLU A 6 20.36 31.58 -22.88
CA GLU A 6 21.58 30.94 -22.39
C GLU A 6 21.26 29.89 -21.32
N ILE A 7 20.37 30.24 -20.37
CA ILE A 7 19.90 29.31 -19.34
C ILE A 7 19.25 28.09 -19.99
N LYS A 8 18.37 28.30 -20.98
CA LYS A 8 17.70 27.21 -21.70
C LYS A 8 18.69 26.27 -22.40
N LYS A 9 19.78 26.80 -22.94
CA LYS A 9 20.83 26.01 -23.62
C LYS A 9 21.62 25.17 -22.63
N VAL A 10 21.95 25.72 -21.47
CA VAL A 10 22.63 24.99 -20.38
C VAL A 10 21.73 23.88 -19.83
N THR A 11 20.47 24.18 -19.52
CA THR A 11 19.50 23.19 -19.01
C THR A 11 19.31 22.03 -19.99
N ASN A 12 19.12 22.33 -21.28
CA ASN A 12 18.99 21.28 -22.30
C ASN A 12 20.26 20.41 -22.43
N SER A 13 21.44 21.00 -22.24
CA SER A 13 22.72 20.26 -22.30
C SER A 13 22.89 19.36 -21.08
N MET A 14 22.48 19.82 -19.90
CA MET A 14 22.45 19.02 -18.68
C MET A 14 21.43 17.88 -18.77
N GLU A 15 20.22 18.15 -19.27
CA GLU A 15 19.20 17.12 -19.49
C GLU A 15 19.70 16.03 -20.44
N LYS A 16 20.38 16.41 -21.54
CA LYS A 16 21.01 15.44 -22.45
C LYS A 16 22.13 14.63 -21.79
N LEU A 17 22.91 15.21 -20.90
CA LEU A 17 23.94 14.49 -20.16
C LEU A 17 23.32 13.47 -19.19
N ILE A 18 22.26 13.87 -18.50
CA ILE A 18 21.58 13.07 -17.47
C ILE A 18 20.75 11.94 -18.11
N LEU A 19 19.90 12.30 -19.08
CA LEU A 19 18.93 11.40 -19.73
C LEU A 19 19.50 10.72 -21.00
N GLY A 20 20.57 11.25 -21.58
CA GLY A 20 21.22 10.71 -22.77
C GLY A 20 20.60 11.15 -24.11
N GLU A 21 21.29 10.82 -25.21
CA GLU A 21 20.68 10.76 -26.55
C GLU A 21 20.39 9.30 -26.90
N LYS A 22 19.18 9.01 -27.40
CA LYS A 22 18.74 7.64 -27.77
C LYS A 22 18.79 6.60 -26.63
N GLY A 23 18.61 7.05 -25.39
CA GLY A 23 18.44 6.16 -24.22
C GLY A 23 19.73 5.78 -23.47
N VAL A 24 20.90 6.28 -23.89
CA VAL A 24 22.19 6.01 -23.23
C VAL A 24 22.68 7.29 -22.54
N GLY A 25 22.19 7.52 -21.32
CA GLY A 25 22.55 8.67 -20.48
C GLY A 25 23.24 8.26 -19.17
N LEU A 26 23.64 9.24 -18.34
CA LEU A 26 24.21 8.97 -17.01
C LEU A 26 23.31 8.07 -16.15
N MET A 27 21.99 8.25 -16.22
CA MET A 27 21.05 7.38 -15.48
C MET A 27 21.14 5.92 -15.93
N ASP A 28 21.26 5.66 -17.23
CA ASP A 28 21.40 4.30 -17.77
C ASP A 28 22.77 3.69 -17.40
N ALA A 29 23.85 4.50 -17.48
CA ALA A 29 25.19 4.10 -17.08
C ALA A 29 25.31 3.78 -15.57
N LEU A 30 24.51 4.44 -14.74
CA LEU A 30 24.40 4.18 -13.30
C LEU A 30 23.36 3.10 -12.97
N GLY A 31 22.68 2.53 -13.97
CA GLY A 31 21.63 1.53 -13.76
C GLY A 31 20.35 2.08 -13.11
N LEU A 32 20.17 3.40 -13.09
CA LEU A 32 19.00 4.12 -12.58
C LEU A 32 17.94 4.27 -13.68
N THR A 33 17.61 3.18 -14.35
CA THR A 33 16.56 3.21 -15.37
C THR A 33 15.17 3.34 -14.71
N PRO A 34 14.18 3.96 -15.39
CA PRO A 34 12.83 4.09 -14.84
C PRO A 34 12.24 2.77 -14.34
N GLY A 35 12.48 1.67 -15.07
CA GLY A 35 12.01 0.34 -14.65
C GLY A 35 12.69 -0.18 -13.37
N ARG A 36 13.97 0.14 -13.14
CA ARG A 36 14.69 -0.25 -11.91
C ARG A 36 14.30 0.63 -10.73
N ILE A 37 14.08 1.92 -10.96
CA ILE A 37 13.56 2.85 -9.95
C ILE A 37 12.15 2.42 -9.53
N GLN A 38 11.25 2.15 -10.48
CA GLN A 38 9.90 1.69 -10.18
C GLN A 38 9.92 0.40 -9.35
N LYS A 39 10.72 -0.59 -9.77
CA LYS A 39 10.87 -1.84 -9.04
C LYS A 39 11.35 -1.61 -7.60
N TYR A 40 12.33 -0.74 -7.39
CA TYR A 40 12.83 -0.42 -6.04
C TYR A 40 11.76 0.26 -5.19
N LEU A 41 10.98 1.18 -5.76
CA LEU A 41 9.88 1.83 -5.05
C LEU A 41 8.78 0.83 -4.68
N ASP A 42 8.47 -0.11 -5.57
CA ASP A 42 7.51 -1.19 -5.30
C ASP A 42 8.03 -2.10 -4.18
N GLU A 43 9.29 -2.55 -4.24
CA GLU A 43 9.91 -3.37 -3.19
C GLU A 43 9.97 -2.66 -1.83
N SER A 44 10.38 -1.39 -1.80
CA SER A 44 10.44 -0.57 -0.58
C SER A 44 9.05 -0.39 0.04
N ARG A 45 8.03 -0.20 -0.80
CA ARG A 45 6.65 -0.06 -0.33
C ARG A 45 6.12 -1.36 0.26
N ASP A 46 6.43 -2.50 -0.36
CA ASP A 46 6.05 -3.80 0.16
C ASP A 46 6.73 -4.08 1.51
N GLU A 47 8.01 -3.73 1.65
CA GLU A 47 8.74 -3.84 2.93
C GLU A 47 8.14 -2.95 4.03
N GLU A 48 7.81 -1.69 3.71
CA GLU A 48 7.15 -0.77 4.66
C GLU A 48 5.77 -1.28 5.07
N PHE A 49 5.01 -1.84 4.14
CA PHE A 49 3.71 -2.43 4.44
C PHE A 49 3.82 -3.65 5.35
N GLU A 50 4.76 -4.56 5.08
CA GLU A 50 5.01 -5.73 5.93
C GLU A 50 5.47 -5.34 7.33
N GLN A 51 6.31 -4.31 7.47
CA GLN A 51 6.71 -3.77 8.76
C GLN A 51 5.51 -3.23 9.55
N LEU A 52 4.65 -2.44 8.91
CA LEU A 52 3.43 -1.91 9.54
C LEU A 52 2.51 -3.05 10.02
N LEU A 53 2.38 -4.11 9.23
CA LEU A 53 1.59 -5.28 9.64
C LEU A 53 2.21 -6.00 10.84
N ASP A 54 3.53 -6.21 10.88
CA ASP A 54 4.19 -6.90 11.99
C ASP A 54 4.16 -6.07 13.28
N GLU A 55 4.35 -4.75 13.18
CA GLU A 55 4.27 -3.81 14.30
C GLU A 55 2.87 -3.77 14.94
N HIS A 56 1.83 -4.02 14.14
CA HIS A 56 0.43 -3.91 14.58
C HIS A 56 -0.32 -5.25 14.61
N LYS A 57 0.36 -6.38 14.44
CA LYS A 57 -0.26 -7.71 14.35
C LYS A 57 -1.18 -8.04 15.52
N GLU A 58 -0.78 -7.69 16.75
CA GLU A 58 -1.60 -7.97 17.95
C GLU A 58 -2.86 -7.10 17.97
N PHE A 59 -2.72 -5.83 17.60
CA PHE A 59 -3.85 -4.92 17.51
C PHE A 59 -4.82 -5.37 16.42
N ILE A 60 -4.33 -5.67 15.21
CA ILE A 60 -5.13 -6.21 14.11
C ILE A 60 -5.86 -7.47 14.56
N PHE A 61 -5.16 -8.40 15.21
CA PHE A 61 -5.73 -9.66 15.69
C PHE A 61 -6.91 -9.45 16.66
N TRP A 62 -6.75 -8.58 17.66
CA TRP A 62 -7.74 -8.38 18.71
C TRP A 62 -8.90 -7.51 18.25
N GLU A 63 -8.62 -6.40 17.56
CA GLU A 63 -9.63 -5.45 17.15
C GLU A 63 -10.53 -6.01 16.04
N SER A 64 -9.97 -6.78 15.09
CA SER A 64 -10.76 -7.48 14.06
C SER A 64 -11.74 -8.47 14.68
N ARG A 65 -11.31 -9.30 15.64
CA ARG A 65 -12.17 -10.27 16.34
C ARG A 65 -13.27 -9.62 17.16
N LYS A 66 -12.94 -8.51 17.83
CA LYS A 66 -13.91 -7.74 18.60
C LYS A 66 -14.99 -7.16 17.70
N ARG A 67 -14.61 -6.57 16.56
CA ARG A 67 -15.55 -6.02 15.57
C ARG A 67 -16.38 -7.13 14.93
N SER A 68 -15.75 -8.23 14.51
CA SER A 68 -16.46 -9.37 13.90
C SER A 68 -17.45 -10.03 14.85
N ALA A 69 -17.12 -10.13 16.15
CA ALA A 69 -18.03 -10.64 17.16
C ALA A 69 -19.26 -9.73 17.34
N LYS A 70 -19.07 -8.41 17.32
CA LYS A 70 -20.16 -7.43 17.41
C LYS A 70 -21.07 -7.46 16.17
N ASP A 71 -20.48 -7.62 14.99
CA ASP A 71 -21.23 -7.77 13.73
C ASP A 71 -22.03 -9.08 13.71
N LEU A 72 -21.44 -10.18 14.19
CA LEU A 72 -22.14 -11.45 14.32
C LEU A 72 -23.28 -11.38 15.33
N GLU A 73 -23.07 -10.75 16.50
CA GLU A 73 -24.11 -10.54 17.50
C GLU A 73 -25.28 -9.73 16.92
N SER A 74 -24.98 -8.69 16.16
CA SER A 74 -25.99 -7.87 15.48
C SER A 74 -26.74 -8.68 14.43
N TYR A 75 -26.03 -9.47 13.62
CA TYR A 75 -26.63 -10.35 12.63
C TYR A 75 -27.57 -11.39 13.26
N MET A 76 -27.17 -11.97 14.40
CA MET A 76 -27.97 -12.95 15.14
C MET A 76 -29.25 -12.39 15.75
N LYS A 77 -29.36 -11.07 15.95
CA LYS A 77 -30.60 -10.42 16.41
C LYS A 77 -31.69 -10.44 15.32
N GLU A 78 -31.28 -10.46 14.07
CA GLU A 78 -32.17 -10.40 12.90
C GLU A 78 -32.29 -11.74 12.17
N HIS A 79 -31.33 -12.64 12.35
CA HIS A 79 -31.22 -13.89 11.63
C HIS A 79 -30.99 -15.07 12.59
N THR A 80 -31.65 -16.20 12.30
CA THR A 80 -31.41 -17.45 13.03
C THR A 80 -30.55 -18.37 12.19
N PHE A 81 -29.45 -18.85 12.77
CA PHE A 81 -28.63 -19.88 12.13
C PHE A 81 -29.34 -21.24 12.22
N LYS A 82 -29.41 -21.95 11.09
CA LYS A 82 -29.96 -23.31 11.01
C LYS A 82 -28.93 -24.39 11.32
N SER A 83 -27.64 -24.03 11.35
CA SER A 83 -26.53 -24.93 11.64
C SER A 83 -25.33 -24.17 12.19
N ILE A 84 -24.44 -24.90 12.88
CA ILE A 84 -23.15 -24.37 13.35
C ILE A 84 -22.28 -23.95 12.17
N ASP A 85 -22.25 -24.74 11.09
CA ASP A 85 -21.47 -24.41 9.89
C ASP A 85 -21.87 -23.06 9.27
N GLY A 86 -23.17 -22.75 9.27
CA GLY A 86 -23.67 -21.46 8.79
C GLY A 86 -23.20 -20.29 9.66
N MET A 87 -23.11 -20.49 10.97
CA MET A 87 -22.59 -19.51 11.92
C MET A 87 -21.08 -19.33 11.76
N THR A 88 -20.31 -20.41 11.64
CA THR A 88 -18.85 -20.35 11.44
C THR A 88 -18.50 -19.65 10.13
N ASN A 89 -19.17 -19.99 9.03
CA ASN A 89 -18.95 -19.32 7.74
C ASN A 89 -19.23 -17.81 7.83
N LYS A 90 -20.30 -17.43 8.54
CA LYS A 90 -20.64 -16.01 8.72
C LYS A 90 -19.64 -15.28 9.62
N LEU A 91 -19.14 -15.95 10.66
CA LEU A 91 -18.07 -15.41 11.51
C LEU A 91 -16.78 -15.19 10.71
N GLU A 92 -16.38 -16.14 9.86
CA GLU A 92 -15.21 -15.99 8.99
C GLU A 92 -15.36 -14.83 8.00
N GLU A 93 -16.56 -14.64 7.44
CA GLU A 93 -16.87 -13.51 6.57
C GLU A 93 -16.68 -12.18 7.31
N PHE A 94 -17.26 -12.04 8.50
CA PHE A 94 -17.12 -10.84 9.31
C PHE A 94 -15.68 -10.62 9.78
N LEU A 95 -14.95 -11.68 10.13
CA LEU A 95 -13.56 -11.58 10.54
C LEU A 95 -12.69 -11.02 9.41
N LYS A 96 -12.78 -11.59 8.20
CA LYS A 96 -12.04 -11.11 7.03
C LYS A 96 -12.37 -9.66 6.72
N LYS A 97 -13.65 -9.29 6.78
CA LYS A 97 -14.10 -7.92 6.56
C LYS A 97 -13.50 -6.96 7.60
N SER A 98 -13.62 -7.29 8.89
CA SER A 98 -13.10 -6.44 9.97
C SER A 98 -11.58 -6.35 9.97
N GLU A 99 -10.86 -7.41 9.60
CA GLU A 99 -9.41 -7.39 9.46
C GLU A 99 -8.95 -6.43 8.35
N ILE A 100 -9.61 -6.46 7.19
CA ILE A 100 -9.36 -5.50 6.10
C ILE A 100 -9.64 -4.06 6.55
N GLU A 101 -10.76 -3.82 7.23
CA GLU A 101 -11.12 -2.48 7.72
C GLU A 101 -10.09 -1.94 8.71
N VAL A 102 -9.62 -2.78 9.66
CA VAL A 102 -8.60 -2.37 10.64
C VAL A 102 -7.26 -2.08 9.96
N ILE A 103 -6.83 -2.91 9.00
CA ILE A 103 -5.59 -2.67 8.25
C ILE A 103 -5.71 -1.37 7.43
N GLN A 104 -6.85 -1.13 6.78
CA GLN A 104 -7.09 0.11 6.03
C GLN A 104 -7.03 1.34 6.93
N GLU A 105 -7.59 1.28 8.13
CA GLU A 105 -7.49 2.35 9.13
C GLU A 105 -6.02 2.64 9.49
N LEU A 106 -5.24 1.60 9.78
CA LEU A 106 -3.80 1.74 10.09
C LEU A 106 -3.00 2.35 8.93
N VAL A 107 -3.23 1.88 7.71
CA VAL A 107 -2.58 2.43 6.51
C VAL A 107 -2.96 3.91 6.31
N ASN A 108 -4.23 4.25 6.48
CA ASN A 108 -4.70 5.63 6.35
C ASN A 108 -4.17 6.55 7.45
N GLU A 109 -3.86 6.04 8.63
CA GLU A 109 -3.18 6.79 9.69
C GLU A 109 -1.69 6.97 9.40
N HIS A 110 -1.04 5.94 8.85
CA HIS A 110 0.38 5.99 8.49
C HIS A 110 0.69 6.91 7.29
N LEU A 111 -0.27 7.08 6.37
CA LEU A 111 -0.14 7.95 5.19
C LEU A 111 -0.53 9.42 5.43
N LYS A 112 -0.86 9.81 6.67
CA LYS A 112 -1.17 11.21 7.05
C LYS A 112 0.07 11.97 7.49
#